data_AF-A0A352UHZ5-F1
#
_entry.id   AF-A0A352UHZ5-F1
#
_cell.length_a   1.000
_cell.length_b   1.000
_cell.length_c   1.000
_cell.angle_alpha   90.00
_cell.angle_beta   90.00
_cell.angle_gamma   90.00
#
_symmetry.space_group_name_H-M   'P 1'
#
loop_
_entity.id
_entity.type
_entity.pdbx_description
1 polymer ?
#
loop_
_entity_poly.entity_id
_entity_poly.type
_entity_poly.pdbx_seq_one_letter_code
_entity_poly.pdbx_strand_id
1 'polypeptide(L)' 'MVRVLKPGGLIVARSSDHDGHIYFPQDSLIDESLKLIGQAVKRNGGDRNIGRHLRALFIESGIERVEASAS' A
#
# COMPACT_ATOMS: atom_id res chain seq x y z
N MET A 1 -13.37 -8.74 -0.56
CA MET A 1 -12.91 -9.82 -1.47
C MET A 1 -13.01 -11.21 -0.84
N VAL A 2 -12.68 -11.38 0.44
CA VAL A 2 -12.70 -12.70 1.13
C VAL A 2 -14.02 -13.48 0.96
N ARG A 3 -15.17 -12.80 1.02
CA ARG A 3 -16.52 -13.42 0.92
C ARG A 3 -16.74 -14.29 -0.33
N VAL A 4 -16.05 -14.02 -1.44
CA VAL A 4 -16.24 -14.75 -2.71
C VAL A 4 -15.12 -15.77 -2.97
N LEU A 5 -14.20 -15.96 -2.03
CA LEU A 5 -13.12 -16.93 -2.15
C LEU A 5 -13.67 -18.34 -1.90
N LYS A 6 -13.35 -19.29 -2.78
CA LYS A 6 -13.68 -20.70 -2.55
C LYS A 6 -12.95 -21.23 -1.31
N PRO A 7 -13.46 -22.26 -0.62
CA PRO A 7 -12.72 -22.95 0.44
C PRO A 7 -11.31 -23.36 -0.02
N GLY A 8 -10.30 -23.03 0.78
CA GLY A 8 -8.88 -23.28 0.47
C GLY A 8 -8.32 -22.43 -0.68
N GLY A 9 -9.03 -21.39 -1.14
CA GLY A 9 -8.51 -20.44 -2.11
C GLY A 9 -7.44 -19.52 -1.54
N LEU A 10 -6.66 -18.89 -2.42
CA LEU A 10 -5.65 -17.90 -2.06
C LEU A 10 -6.12 -16.51 -2.49
N ILE A 11 -5.89 -15.52 -1.64
CA ILE A 11 -6.03 -14.09 -1.96
C ILE A 11 -4.67 -13.42 -1.78
N VAL A 12 -4.29 -12.59 -2.73
CA VAL A 12 -2.99 -11.89 -2.75
C VAL A 12 -3.23 -10.41 -3.05
N ALA A 13 -2.49 -9.54 -2.37
CA ALA A 13 -2.45 -8.12 -2.66
C ALA A 13 -0.99 -7.65 -2.70
N ARG A 14 -0.67 -6.73 -3.61
CA ARG A 14 0.61 -6.02 -3.68
C ARG A 14 0.33 -4.55 -3.88
N SER A 15 0.98 -3.70 -3.09
CA SER A 15 0.96 -2.26 -3.25
C SER A 15 2.33 -1.70 -2.91
N SER A 16 2.69 -0.59 -3.55
CA SER A 16 3.88 0.16 -3.19
C SER A 16 3.70 0.88 -1.85
N ASP A 17 4.85 1.26 -1.29
CA ASP A 17 4.97 2.15 -0.15
C ASP A 17 5.82 3.35 -0.56
N HIS A 18 5.16 4.47 -0.86
CA HIS A 18 5.82 5.60 -1.53
C HIS A 18 6.74 6.40 -0.61
N ASP A 19 6.52 6.38 0.70
CA ASP A 19 7.41 7.05 1.67
C ASP A 19 8.79 6.38 1.75
N GLY A 20 8.94 5.15 1.25
CA GLY A 20 10.23 4.49 1.10
C GLY A 20 11.00 4.89 -0.16
N HIS A 21 10.38 5.65 -1.09
CA HIS A 21 11.05 6.08 -2.30
C HIS A 21 12.03 7.21 -2.00
N ILE A 22 13.30 6.95 -2.28
CA ILE A 22 14.39 7.93 -2.23
C ILE A 22 14.90 8.19 -3.64
N TYR A 23 15.32 9.44 -3.92
CA TYR A 23 15.80 9.83 -5.24
C TYR A 23 16.98 10.79 -5.13
N PHE A 24 17.73 10.91 -6.23
CA PHE A 24 18.89 11.80 -6.36
C PHE A 24 19.02 12.26 -7.83
N PRO A 25 19.41 13.52 -8.11
CA PRO A 25 19.64 14.59 -7.14
C PRO A 25 18.34 15.11 -6.50
N GLN A 26 18.48 15.72 -5.34
CA GLN A 26 17.39 16.42 -4.64
C GLN A 26 17.01 17.65 -5.44
N ASP A 27 15.72 17.80 -5.70
CA ASP A 27 15.17 18.88 -6.50
C ASP A 27 13.86 19.35 -5.86
N SER A 28 13.76 20.67 -5.62
CA SER A 28 12.62 21.24 -4.91
C SER A 28 11.29 21.09 -5.67
N LEU A 29 11.32 21.06 -7.01
CA LEU A 29 10.10 20.87 -7.80
C LEU A 29 9.62 19.43 -7.74
N ILE A 30 10.54 18.46 -7.67
CA ILE A 30 10.20 17.04 -7.44
C ILE A 30 9.57 16.89 -6.05
N ASP A 31 10.17 17.46 -5.00
CA ASP A 31 9.63 17.42 -3.64
C ASP A 31 8.22 18.02 -3.54
N GLU A 32 8.01 19.19 -4.13
CA GLU A 32 6.69 19.84 -4.15
C GLU A 32 5.67 19.00 -4.92
N SER A 33 6.07 18.42 -6.06
CA SER A 33 5.22 17.54 -6.85
C SER A 33 4.79 16.30 -6.04
N LEU A 34 5.72 15.65 -5.34
CA LEU A 34 5.42 14.48 -4.50
C LEU A 34 4.45 14.83 -3.36
N LYS A 35 4.58 16.02 -2.76
CA LYS A 35 3.67 16.53 -1.73
C LYS A 35 2.27 16.76 -2.29
N LEU A 36 2.15 17.41 -3.45
CA LEU A 36 0.86 17.67 -4.11
C LEU A 36 0.16 16.36 -4.49
N ILE A 37 0.89 15.40 -5.03
CA ILE A 37 0.36 14.06 -5.32
C ILE A 37 -0.16 13.39 -4.04
N GLY A 38 0.59 13.48 -2.92
CA GLY A 38 0.14 12.97 -1.62
C GLY A 38 -1.18 13.58 -1.15
N GLN A 39 -1.31 14.91 -1.28
CA GLN A 39 -2.55 15.62 -0.92
C GLN A 39 -3.73 15.22 -1.80
N ALA A 40 -3.52 15.10 -3.12
CA ALA A 40 -4.55 14.70 -4.06
C ALA A 40 -5.04 13.27 -3.77
N VAL A 41 -4.13 12.32 -3.53
CA VAL A 41 -4.48 10.94 -3.19
C VAL A 41 -5.29 10.90 -1.89
N LYS A 42 -4.84 11.60 -0.84
CA LYS A 42 -5.56 11.64 0.44
C LYS A 42 -6.95 12.26 0.29
N ARG A 43 -7.09 13.36 -0.48
CA ARG A 43 -8.38 14.00 -0.75
C ARG A 43 -9.37 13.06 -1.45
N ASN A 44 -8.84 12.15 -2.28
CA ASN A 44 -9.64 11.14 -2.98
C ASN A 44 -9.85 9.85 -2.17
N GLY A 45 -9.48 9.83 -0.89
CA GLY A 45 -9.64 8.67 0.00
C GLY A 45 -8.62 7.55 -0.20
N GLY A 46 -7.55 7.80 -0.96
CA GLY A 46 -6.46 6.85 -1.15
C GLY A 46 -5.37 6.98 -0.09
N ASP A 47 -4.54 5.95 0.01
CA ASP A 47 -3.33 5.91 0.84
C ASP A 47 -2.14 5.48 -0.02
N ARG A 48 -1.13 6.34 -0.13
CA ARG A 48 0.09 6.07 -0.89
C ARG A 48 1.01 5.07 -0.18
N ASN A 49 0.80 4.86 1.11
CA ASN A 49 1.66 4.03 1.93
C ASN A 49 0.94 2.75 2.38
N ILE A 50 -0.19 2.41 1.74
CA ILE A 50 -1.00 1.25 2.11
C ILE A 50 -0.22 -0.07 2.06
N GLY A 51 0.85 -0.15 1.25
CA GLY A 51 1.72 -1.32 1.13
C GLY A 51 2.23 -1.84 2.48
N ARG A 52 2.69 -0.96 3.37
CA ARG A 52 3.20 -1.36 4.70
C ARG A 52 2.10 -1.87 5.65
N HIS A 53 0.84 -1.59 5.34
CA HIS A 53 -0.32 -1.96 6.15
C HIS A 53 -1.03 -3.23 5.65
N LEU A 54 -0.71 -3.74 4.45
CA LEU A 54 -1.41 -4.88 3.86
C LEU A 54 -1.44 -6.12 4.76
N ARG A 55 -0.33 -6.46 5.42
CA ARG A 55 -0.29 -7.60 6.35
C ARG A 55 -1.27 -7.44 7.51
N ALA A 56 -1.31 -6.25 8.12
CA ALA A 56 -2.22 -5.96 9.22
C ALA A 56 -3.69 -6.04 8.75
N LEU A 57 -4.01 -5.45 7.60
CA LEU A 57 -5.35 -5.47 7.02
C LEU A 57 -5.87 -6.90 6.75
N PHE A 58 -5.00 -7.81 6.29
CA PHE A 58 -5.37 -9.21 6.10
C PHE A 58 -5.68 -9.91 7.43
N ILE A 59 -4.87 -9.67 8.46
CA ILE A 59 -5.09 -10.21 9.81
C ILE A 59 -6.41 -9.68 10.40
N GLU A 60 -6.64 -8.37 10.33
CA GLU A 60 -7.86 -7.72 10.81
C GLU A 60 -9.12 -8.19 10.05
N SER A 61 -8.95 -8.65 8.81
CA SER A 61 -10.03 -9.25 8.01
C SER A 61 -10.35 -10.71 8.39
N GLY A 62 -9.69 -11.27 9.40
CA GLY A 62 -9.89 -12.65 9.85
C GLY A 62 -9.23 -13.70 8.95
N ILE A 63 -8.27 -13.31 8.10
CA ILE A 63 -7.52 -14.27 7.28
C ILE A 63 -6.46 -14.93 8.14
N GLU A 64 -6.50 -16.26 8.21
CA GLU A 64 -5.48 -17.07 8.87
C GLU A 64 -4.30 -17.33 7.92
N ARG A 65 -3.10 -17.59 8.47
CA ARG A 65 -1.87 -17.92 7.71
C ARG A 65 -1.44 -16.83 6.71
N VAL A 66 -1.28 -15.60 7.20
CA VAL A 66 -0.84 -14.46 6.39
C VAL A 66 0.68 -14.43 6.27
N GLU A 67 1.17 -14.59 5.04
CA GLU A 67 2.57 -14.37 4.67
C GLU A 67 2.73 -13.00 4.00
N ALA A 68 3.86 -12.33 4.25
CA ALA A 68 4.18 -11.05 3.64
C ALA A 68 5.67 -10.97 3.30
N SER A 69 6.00 -10.27 2.22
CA SER A 69 7.37 -9.96 1.82
C SER A 69 7.46 -8.51 1.38
N ALA A 70 8.67 -7.95 1.45
CA ALA A 70 9.01 -6.67 0.84
C ALA A 70 10.09 -6.96 -0.23
N SER A 71 9.77 -6.65 -1.49
CA SER A 71 10.65 -6.83 -2.64
C SER A 71 10.53 -5.69 -3.63
#